data_AF-A0A9D6DX33-F1
#
_entry.id   AF-A0A9D6DX33-F1
#
_cell.length_a   1.000
_cell.length_b   1.000
_cell.length_c   1.000
_cell.angle_alpha   90.00
_cell.angle_beta   90.00
_cell.angle_gamma   90.00
#
_symmetry.space_group_name_H-M   'P 1'
#
loop_
_entity.id
_entity.type
_entity.pdbx_description
1 polymer ?
#
loop_
_entity_poly.entity_id
_entity_poly.type
_entity_poly.pdbx_seq_one_letter_code
_entity_poly.pdbx_strand_id
1 'polypeptide(L)'
;MTQTNPSKNPFLEKRLDCPACEAETVQKIIKTKLYTPGERESDQHVVSYTWLDPDFQGINPSFYFIFTCPSCNFADVSSDFEDPSKDPKNSAIRKIFQNAGTREKDVLQTLVKHVDPENVTFESAMNAHLAAIYIQELPPDPEYRNATKLARLCLRAAWLWREQNPSSEGGPQPHNIGLLVDRVERAFEPMDLDMNRVRDACTRRAKELGLPDVNPYQDALSGLQRAWSNFRKCTAKLRHTFDRDQRGELMSKSSAKYNGFPSYFDFLLYMADRWSGIPTNERDCLAKAVHYFTEAYMREFDVEAVEKTITTNALIVDLHMRLEDYEKALSSVVSLYKNSMDTKMELQKRLRDSKKEKKMSEKDLMAVGSTGNSSPGSSPLWKA
;
A
#
# COMPACT_ATOMS: atom_id res chain seq x y z
N MET A 1 -11.05 22.65 36.77
CA MET A 1 -10.16 21.48 36.89
C MET A 1 -11.04 20.29 37.25
N THR A 2 -11.50 19.57 36.23
CA THR A 2 -12.35 18.38 36.36
C THR A 2 -11.49 17.21 36.83
N GLN A 3 -11.86 16.59 37.95
CA GLN A 3 -11.22 15.36 38.44
C GLN A 3 -11.47 14.25 37.41
N THR A 4 -10.41 13.79 36.75
CA THR A 4 -10.45 12.64 35.85
C THR A 4 -10.68 11.38 36.67
N ASN A 5 -11.79 10.71 36.40
CA ASN A 5 -12.17 9.46 37.05
C ASN A 5 -11.16 8.38 36.60
N PRO A 6 -10.36 7.75 37.48
CA PRO A 6 -9.28 6.84 37.09
C PRO A 6 -9.74 5.51 36.45
N SER A 7 -11.03 5.30 36.19
CA SER A 7 -11.56 4.03 35.67
C SER A 7 -11.77 3.98 34.15
N LYS A 8 -11.53 5.06 33.40
CA LYS A 8 -11.82 5.12 31.96
C LYS A 8 -10.55 5.12 31.12
N ASN A 9 -10.01 3.93 30.85
CA ASN A 9 -8.93 3.72 29.88
C ASN A 9 -9.51 3.09 28.58
N PRO A 10 -9.36 3.72 27.40
CA PRO A 10 -9.88 3.18 26.14
C PRO A 10 -9.00 2.06 25.56
N PHE A 11 -7.81 1.86 26.12
CA PHE A 11 -6.84 0.90 25.64
C PHE A 11 -6.88 -0.42 26.42
N LEU A 12 -6.55 -1.49 25.71
CA LEU A 12 -6.22 -2.80 26.21
C LEU A 12 -4.74 -3.06 25.88
N GLU A 13 -3.95 -3.42 26.88
CA GLU A 13 -2.60 -3.92 26.67
C GLU A 13 -2.65 -5.41 26.31
N LYS A 14 -1.97 -5.77 25.22
CA LYS A 14 -1.87 -7.15 24.74
C LYS A 14 -0.40 -7.56 24.71
N ARG A 15 -0.07 -8.63 25.43
CA ARG A 15 1.25 -9.27 25.41
C ARG A 15 1.30 -10.26 24.26
N LEU A 16 2.28 -10.09 23.38
CA LEU A 16 2.45 -10.89 22.16
C LEU A 16 3.94 -11.11 21.91
N ASP A 17 4.29 -12.30 21.44
CA ASP A 17 5.64 -12.58 20.95
C ASP A 17 5.83 -11.96 19.57
N CYS A 18 6.97 -11.29 19.36
CA CYS A 18 7.29 -10.73 18.05
C CYS A 18 7.40 -11.85 17.02
N PRO A 19 6.69 -11.79 15.87
CA PRO A 19 6.73 -12.87 14.88
C PRO A 19 8.09 -13.01 14.18
N ALA A 20 9.00 -12.03 14.36
CA ALA A 20 10.33 -12.03 13.75
C ALA A 20 11.47 -12.42 14.70
N CYS A 21 11.43 -12.02 15.98
CA CYS A 21 12.50 -12.33 16.93
C CYS A 21 12.04 -13.05 18.20
N GLU A 22 10.74 -13.36 18.31
CA GLU A 22 10.13 -14.09 19.44
C GLU A 22 10.25 -13.40 20.80
N ALA A 23 10.79 -12.17 20.87
CA ALA A 23 10.78 -11.39 22.08
C ALA A 23 9.34 -10.99 22.46
N GLU A 24 8.99 -11.11 23.74
CA GLU A 24 7.73 -10.60 24.27
C GLU A 24 7.63 -9.08 24.04
N THR A 25 6.48 -8.65 23.55
CA THR A 25 6.14 -7.24 23.32
C THR A 25 4.81 -6.90 23.97
N VAL A 26 4.63 -5.64 24.40
CA VAL A 26 3.36 -5.12 24.89
C VAL A 26 2.82 -4.12 23.87
N GLN A 27 1.65 -4.40 23.31
CA GLN A 27 1.01 -3.56 22.30
C GLN A 27 -0.28 -2.95 22.87
N LYS A 28 -0.57 -1.69 22.52
CA LYS A 28 -1.82 -1.02 22.88
C LYS A 28 -2.86 -1.17 21.78
N ILE A 29 -4.05 -1.61 22.16
CA ILE A 29 -5.18 -1.79 21.25
C ILE A 29 -6.36 -0.99 21.79
N ILE A 30 -7.06 -0.25 20.93
CA ILE A 30 -8.31 0.40 21.32
C ILE A 30 -9.37 -0.68 21.53
N LYS A 31 -10.04 -0.68 22.70
CA LYS A 31 -11.08 -1.66 22.99
C LYS A 31 -12.18 -1.61 21.93
N THR A 32 -12.65 -2.80 21.54
CA THR A 32 -13.68 -2.91 20.50
C THR A 32 -14.97 -2.21 20.91
N LYS A 33 -15.70 -1.70 19.92
CA LYS A 33 -17.00 -1.02 20.10
C LYS A 33 -16.96 0.28 20.92
N LEU A 34 -15.79 0.87 21.19
CA LEU A 34 -15.70 2.19 21.84
C LEU A 34 -15.97 3.37 20.90
N TYR A 35 -15.86 3.15 19.60
CA TYR A 35 -16.13 4.15 18.58
C TYR A 35 -16.79 3.50 17.36
N THR A 36 -17.48 4.32 16.58
CA THR A 36 -18.05 3.96 15.28
C THR A 36 -17.43 4.86 14.21
N PRO A 37 -16.87 4.29 13.12
CA PRO A 37 -16.41 5.10 11.99
C PRO A 37 -17.61 5.81 11.35
N GLY A 38 -17.46 7.11 11.09
CA GLY A 38 -18.48 7.95 10.45
C GLY A 38 -18.41 7.86 8.93
N GLU A 39 -18.48 9.03 8.29
CA GLU A 39 -18.41 9.16 6.84
C GLU A 39 -17.08 8.67 6.28
N ARG A 40 -17.13 8.08 5.09
CA ARG A 40 -15.96 7.66 4.33
C ARG A 40 -15.86 8.41 3.02
N GLU A 41 -14.66 8.85 2.70
CA GLU A 41 -14.36 9.37 1.38
C GLU A 41 -14.27 8.24 0.34
N SER A 42 -14.19 8.61 -0.95
CA SER A 42 -14.10 7.66 -2.06
C SER A 42 -12.93 6.67 -1.94
N ASP A 43 -11.79 7.13 -1.43
CA ASP A 43 -10.61 6.30 -1.19
C ASP A 43 -10.69 5.46 0.09
N GLN A 44 -11.85 5.40 0.75
CA GLN A 44 -12.13 4.67 2.00
C GLN A 44 -11.53 5.28 3.27
N HIS A 45 -10.98 6.50 3.20
CA HIS A 45 -10.59 7.24 4.38
C HIS A 45 -11.79 7.55 5.28
N VAL A 46 -11.70 7.29 6.59
CA VAL A 46 -12.74 7.62 7.56
C VAL A 46 -12.52 9.05 8.04
N VAL A 47 -13.44 9.96 7.70
CA VAL A 47 -13.28 11.40 7.97
C VAL A 47 -13.47 11.73 9.45
N SER A 48 -14.33 10.99 10.14
CA SER A 48 -14.65 11.23 11.55
C SER A 48 -14.98 9.94 12.28
N TYR A 49 -14.73 9.96 13.59
CA TYR A 49 -15.07 8.88 14.50
C TYR A 49 -16.02 9.40 15.57
N THR A 50 -17.12 8.67 15.79
CA THR A 50 -18.04 8.94 16.89
C THR A 50 -17.67 8.04 18.05
N TRP A 51 -17.12 8.62 19.11
CA TRP A 51 -16.78 7.89 20.33
C TRP A 51 -17.99 7.75 21.25
N LEU A 52 -18.12 6.59 21.91
CA LEU A 52 -19.15 6.37 22.94
C LEU A 52 -18.92 7.26 24.17
N ASP A 53 -17.65 7.54 24.48
CA ASP A 53 -17.26 8.42 25.57
C ASP A 53 -16.56 9.67 25.00
N PRO A 54 -17.10 10.88 25.22
CA PRO A 54 -16.51 12.12 24.73
C PRO A 54 -15.07 12.37 25.19
N ASP A 55 -14.68 11.79 26.34
CA ASP A 55 -13.31 11.90 26.87
C ASP A 55 -12.27 11.28 25.92
N PHE A 56 -12.69 10.42 25.00
CA PHE A 56 -11.83 9.75 24.02
C PHE A 56 -11.83 10.40 22.63
N GLN A 57 -12.58 11.49 22.43
CA GLN A 57 -12.73 12.12 21.12
C GLN A 57 -11.40 12.59 20.49
N GLY A 58 -10.37 12.86 21.32
CA GLY A 58 -9.03 13.23 20.87
C GLY A 58 -8.14 12.07 20.43
N ILE A 59 -8.58 10.81 20.58
CA ILE A 59 -7.82 9.64 20.17
C ILE A 59 -8.14 9.35 18.71
N ASN A 60 -7.09 9.22 17.90
CA ASN A 60 -7.23 8.82 16.51
C ASN A 60 -7.01 7.30 16.35
N PRO A 61 -8.04 6.51 15.99
CA PRO A 61 -7.89 5.07 15.81
C PRO A 61 -6.87 4.68 14.72
N SER A 62 -6.67 5.51 13.70
CA SER A 62 -5.70 5.27 12.63
C SER A 62 -4.27 5.12 13.15
N PHE A 63 -3.95 5.74 14.30
CA PHE A 63 -2.60 5.77 14.86
C PHE A 63 -2.17 4.43 15.48
N TYR A 64 -3.13 3.56 15.83
CA TYR A 64 -2.88 2.28 16.54
C TYR A 64 -2.95 1.06 15.62
N PHE A 65 -2.80 1.27 14.30
CA PHE A 65 -2.95 0.20 13.31
C PHE A 65 -1.71 -0.70 13.15
N ILE A 66 -0.52 -0.17 13.43
CA ILE A 66 0.75 -0.86 13.26
C ILE A 66 1.33 -1.22 14.62
N PHE A 67 1.75 -2.47 14.78
CA PHE A 67 2.53 -2.90 15.92
C PHE A 67 4.01 -2.87 15.59
N THR A 68 4.82 -2.55 16.59
CA THR A 68 6.28 -2.49 16.46
C THR A 68 6.94 -3.31 17.58
N CYS A 69 8.03 -3.98 17.26
CA CYS A 69 8.84 -4.70 18.23
C CYS A 69 10.02 -3.81 18.66
N PRO A 70 10.15 -3.43 19.94
CA PRO A 70 11.28 -2.62 20.41
C PRO A 70 12.62 -3.38 20.38
N SER A 71 12.59 -4.71 20.36
CA SER A 71 13.80 -5.55 20.41
C SER A 71 14.48 -5.69 19.04
N CYS A 72 13.70 -5.87 17.96
CA CYS A 72 14.26 -6.07 16.61
C CYS A 72 13.84 -5.02 15.60
N ASN A 73 12.96 -4.08 15.96
CA ASN A 73 12.38 -3.06 15.08
C ASN A 73 11.47 -3.61 13.97
N PHE A 74 11.00 -4.86 14.09
CA PHE A 74 9.98 -5.39 13.18
C PHE A 74 8.67 -4.63 13.37
N ALA A 75 8.02 -4.26 12.28
CA ALA A 75 6.76 -3.55 12.27
C ALA A 75 5.79 -4.17 11.26
N ASP A 76 4.54 -4.38 11.67
CA ASP A 76 3.51 -4.91 10.79
C ASP A 76 2.10 -4.49 11.25
N VAL A 77 1.10 -4.68 10.38
CA VAL A 77 -0.31 -4.49 10.73
C VAL A 77 -0.68 -5.41 11.90
N SER A 78 -1.47 -4.89 12.84
CA SER A 78 -1.80 -5.60 14.08
C SER A 78 -2.34 -7.02 13.85
N SER A 79 -3.19 -7.22 12.84
CA SER A 79 -3.73 -8.54 12.50
C SER A 79 -2.67 -9.57 12.09
N ASP A 80 -1.64 -9.13 11.37
CA ASP A 80 -0.60 -10.01 10.82
C ASP A 80 0.54 -10.19 11.81
N PHE A 81 0.73 -9.21 12.70
CA PHE A 81 1.62 -9.34 13.84
C PHE A 81 1.08 -10.38 14.83
N GLU A 82 -0.23 -10.36 15.08
CA GLU A 82 -0.92 -11.31 15.97
C GLU A 82 -1.02 -12.72 15.40
N ASP A 83 -1.37 -12.84 14.11
CA ASP A 83 -1.46 -14.12 13.39
C ASP A 83 -0.57 -14.11 12.14
N PRO A 84 0.74 -14.34 12.32
CA PRO A 84 1.70 -14.36 11.22
C PRO A 84 1.52 -15.52 10.24
N SER A 85 0.61 -16.47 10.52
CA SER A 85 0.36 -17.66 9.71
C SER A 85 -0.76 -17.45 8.68
N LYS A 86 -1.58 -16.41 8.85
CA LYS A 86 -2.74 -16.11 8.00
C LYS A 86 -2.40 -15.87 6.53
N ASP A 87 -1.25 -15.26 6.25
CA ASP A 87 -0.75 -15.02 4.90
C ASP A 87 0.62 -15.70 4.71
N PRO A 88 0.75 -16.71 3.83
CA PRO A 88 2.02 -17.36 3.55
C PRO A 88 3.13 -16.41 3.13
N LYS A 89 2.81 -15.29 2.44
CA LYS A 89 3.80 -14.29 2.00
C LYS A 89 4.47 -13.61 3.20
N ASN A 90 3.76 -13.45 4.32
CA ASN A 90 4.34 -12.87 5.53
C ASN A 90 5.51 -13.71 6.06
N SER A 91 5.48 -15.04 5.88
CA SER A 91 6.60 -15.91 6.30
C SER A 91 7.89 -15.66 5.51
N ALA A 92 7.79 -15.40 4.21
CA ALA A 92 8.92 -15.09 3.35
C ALA A 92 9.52 -13.72 3.72
N ILE A 93 8.66 -12.70 3.90
CA ILE A 93 9.08 -11.35 4.29
C ILE A 93 9.80 -11.36 5.65
N ARG A 94 9.31 -12.13 6.63
CA ARG A 94 9.97 -12.26 7.94
C ARG A 94 11.38 -12.85 7.81
N LYS A 95 11.56 -13.89 7.00
CA LYS A 95 12.89 -14.47 6.75
C LYS A 95 13.82 -13.48 6.08
N ILE A 96 13.33 -12.70 5.12
CA ILE A 96 14.10 -11.64 4.46
C ILE A 96 14.51 -10.58 5.48
N PHE A 97 13.58 -10.13 6.32
CA PHE A 97 13.84 -9.16 7.38
C PHE A 97 14.89 -9.66 8.40
N GLN A 98 14.79 -10.91 8.87
CA GLN A 98 15.76 -11.49 9.80
C GLN A 98 17.19 -11.48 9.21
N ASN A 99 17.29 -11.75 7.91
CA ASN A 99 18.53 -11.76 7.14
C ASN A 99 18.94 -10.39 6.59
N ALA A 100 18.20 -9.32 6.91
CA ALA A 100 18.50 -7.98 6.42
C ALA A 100 19.88 -7.52 6.91
N GLY A 101 20.57 -6.78 6.05
CA GLY A 101 21.90 -6.25 6.31
C GLY A 101 21.89 -5.12 7.34
N THR A 102 23.08 -4.65 7.69
CA THR A 102 23.26 -3.55 8.66
C THR A 102 22.55 -2.27 8.21
N ARG A 103 22.63 -1.94 6.92
CA ARG A 103 22.00 -0.72 6.38
C ARG A 103 20.49 -0.73 6.54
N GLU A 104 19.84 -1.86 6.22
CA GLU A 104 18.39 -2.01 6.34
C GLU A 104 17.95 -1.94 7.82
N LYS A 105 18.73 -2.56 8.71
CA LYS A 105 18.50 -2.51 10.15
C LYS A 105 18.68 -1.10 10.73
N ASP A 106 19.65 -0.33 10.24
CA ASP A 106 19.87 1.06 10.64
C ASP A 106 18.68 1.96 10.28
N VAL A 107 18.12 1.78 9.07
CA VAL A 107 16.90 2.49 8.63
C VAL A 107 15.74 2.20 9.59
N LEU A 108 15.50 0.92 9.88
CA LEU A 108 14.40 0.50 10.76
C LEU A 108 14.60 0.96 12.20
N GLN A 109 15.81 0.83 12.74
CA GLN A 109 16.14 1.33 14.06
C GLN A 109 15.90 2.84 14.15
N THR A 110 16.28 3.60 13.12
CA THR A 110 16.09 5.06 13.10
C THR A 110 14.61 5.45 13.12
N LEU A 111 13.75 4.72 12.40
CA LEU A 111 12.29 4.95 12.42
C LEU A 111 11.67 4.53 13.76
N VAL A 112 11.90 3.28 14.18
CA VAL A 112 11.22 2.68 15.35
C VAL A 112 11.67 3.28 16.67
N LYS A 113 12.91 3.77 16.77
CA LYS A 113 13.42 4.48 17.97
C LYS A 113 12.54 5.66 18.39
N HIS A 114 11.81 6.26 17.45
CA HIS A 114 10.96 7.42 17.69
C HIS A 114 9.48 7.09 17.69
N VAL A 115 9.12 5.81 17.79
CA VAL A 115 7.75 5.36 18.04
C VAL A 115 7.54 5.31 19.55
N ASP A 116 6.68 6.20 20.05
CA ASP A 116 6.22 6.21 21.43
C ASP A 116 4.89 5.43 21.53
N PRO A 117 4.88 4.23 22.14
CA PRO A 117 3.66 3.44 22.31
C PRO A 117 2.75 3.97 23.42
N GLU A 118 3.27 4.82 24.31
CA GLU A 118 2.50 5.38 25.42
C GLU A 118 1.68 6.59 24.99
N ASN A 119 2.29 7.46 24.19
CA ASN A 119 1.69 8.66 23.64
C ASN A 119 1.86 8.71 22.11
N VAL A 120 1.00 7.99 21.39
CA VAL A 120 1.10 7.88 19.94
C VAL A 120 0.70 9.22 19.29
N THR A 121 1.70 9.99 18.86
CA THR A 121 1.52 11.19 18.02
C THR A 121 1.44 10.83 16.54
N PHE A 122 1.15 11.81 15.69
CA PHE A 122 1.23 11.66 14.24
C PHE A 122 2.60 11.12 13.79
N GLU A 123 3.70 11.67 14.29
CA GLU A 123 5.05 11.26 13.92
C GLU A 123 5.35 9.83 14.38
N SER A 124 4.88 9.45 15.58
CA SER A 124 5.00 8.08 16.10
C SER A 124 4.26 7.09 15.19
N ALA A 125 2.99 7.39 14.87
CA ALA A 125 2.18 6.57 13.98
C ALA A 125 2.77 6.49 12.56
N MET A 126 3.25 7.62 12.03
CA MET A 126 3.86 7.69 10.70
C MET A 126 5.16 6.88 10.63
N ASN A 127 6.03 6.97 11.63
CA ASN A 127 7.24 6.15 11.69
C ASN A 127 6.94 4.66 11.73
N ALA A 128 5.91 4.24 12.49
CA ALA A 128 5.48 2.86 12.51
C ALA A 128 4.99 2.39 11.12
N HIS A 129 4.18 3.21 10.44
CA HIS A 129 3.74 2.91 9.06
C HIS A 129 4.91 2.86 8.07
N LEU A 130 5.84 3.81 8.14
CA LEU A 130 7.03 3.85 7.31
C LEU A 130 7.93 2.63 7.53
N ALA A 131 8.09 2.17 8.77
CA ALA A 131 8.82 0.96 9.09
C ALA A 131 8.14 -0.29 8.49
N ALA A 132 6.82 -0.40 8.62
CA ALA A 132 6.05 -1.49 8.01
C ALA A 132 6.14 -1.48 6.48
N ILE A 133 6.04 -0.31 5.83
CA ILE A 133 6.24 -0.16 4.38
C ILE A 133 7.64 -0.61 4.00
N TYR A 134 8.68 -0.13 4.69
CA TYR A 134 10.07 -0.46 4.38
C TYR A 134 10.33 -1.97 4.48
N ILE A 135 9.82 -2.65 5.52
CA ILE A 135 9.93 -4.10 5.69
C ILE A 135 9.29 -4.84 4.51
N GLN A 136 8.12 -4.40 4.07
CA GLN A 136 7.41 -5.00 2.94
C GLN A 136 8.08 -4.71 1.58
N GLU A 137 8.90 -3.65 1.49
CA GLU A 137 9.73 -3.32 0.31
C GLU A 137 11.09 -4.04 0.30
N LEU A 138 11.52 -4.66 1.41
CA LEU A 138 12.81 -5.37 1.50
C LEU A 138 13.02 -6.45 0.42
N PRO A 139 12.01 -7.25 0.02
CA PRO A 139 12.20 -8.22 -1.04
C PRO A 139 12.68 -7.51 -2.33
N PRO A 140 13.86 -7.89 -2.87
CA PRO A 140 14.41 -7.20 -4.03
C PRO A 140 13.59 -7.49 -5.29
N ASP A 141 13.10 -8.73 -5.39
CA ASP A 141 12.23 -9.15 -6.46
C ASP A 141 10.77 -8.83 -6.10
N PRO A 142 10.09 -8.01 -6.92
CA PRO A 142 8.70 -7.64 -6.73
C PRO A 142 7.75 -8.83 -6.53
N GLU A 143 8.00 -10.01 -7.11
CA GLU A 143 7.13 -11.19 -6.99
C GLU A 143 6.96 -11.69 -5.55
N TYR A 144 7.97 -11.48 -4.70
CA TYR A 144 7.93 -11.85 -3.29
C TYR A 144 7.29 -10.78 -2.41
N ARG A 145 6.95 -9.61 -2.97
CA ARG A 145 6.26 -8.56 -2.24
C ARG A 145 4.77 -8.85 -2.15
N ASN A 146 4.19 -8.47 -1.02
CA ASN A 146 2.74 -8.44 -0.88
C ASN A 146 2.21 -7.09 -1.38
N ALA A 147 2.05 -6.96 -2.71
CA ALA A 147 1.64 -5.71 -3.36
C ALA A 147 0.32 -5.15 -2.79
N THR A 148 -0.69 -6.01 -2.54
CA THR A 148 -1.96 -5.59 -1.93
C THR A 148 -1.76 -4.99 -0.53
N LYS A 149 -0.89 -5.59 0.28
CA LYS A 149 -0.57 -5.08 1.63
C LYS A 149 0.24 -3.79 1.58
N LEU A 150 1.25 -3.71 0.73
CA LEU A 150 2.03 -2.50 0.47
C LEU A 150 1.14 -1.33 0.06
N ALA A 151 0.21 -1.57 -0.88
CA ALA A 151 -0.73 -0.56 -1.35
C ALA A 151 -1.60 -0.01 -0.21
N ARG A 152 -2.14 -0.89 0.63
CA ARG A 152 -2.94 -0.52 1.81
C ARG A 152 -2.14 0.23 2.87
N LEU A 153 -0.89 -0.17 3.12
CA LEU A 153 0.00 0.52 4.05
C LEU A 153 0.31 1.94 3.56
N CYS A 154 0.64 2.08 2.28
CA CYS A 154 0.88 3.39 1.66
C CYS A 154 -0.37 4.27 1.70
N LEU A 155 -1.55 3.72 1.40
CA LEU A 155 -2.82 4.43 1.46
C LEU A 155 -3.14 4.92 2.88
N ARG A 156 -2.92 4.09 3.91
CA ARG A 156 -3.09 4.50 5.31
C ARG A 156 -2.10 5.58 5.72
N ALA A 157 -0.85 5.49 5.29
CA ALA A 157 0.12 6.55 5.51
C ALA A 157 -0.30 7.87 4.82
N ALA A 158 -0.93 7.81 3.64
CA ALA A 158 -1.50 8.99 2.99
C ALA A 158 -2.61 9.62 3.86
N TRP A 159 -3.50 8.81 4.43
CA TRP A 159 -4.55 9.30 5.33
C TRP A 159 -3.99 9.99 6.57
N LEU A 160 -2.94 9.46 7.18
CA LEU A 160 -2.30 10.12 8.32
C LEU A 160 -1.80 11.53 7.94
N TRP A 161 -1.18 11.68 6.76
CA TRP A 161 -0.74 13.01 6.27
C TRP A 161 -1.90 13.98 6.08
N ARG A 162 -3.03 13.46 5.57
CA ARG A 162 -4.27 14.23 5.36
C ARG A 162 -4.87 14.68 6.68
N GLU A 163 -4.94 13.79 7.67
CA GLU A 163 -5.44 14.08 9.02
C GLU A 163 -4.56 15.14 9.73
N GLN A 164 -3.25 15.14 9.48
CA GLN A 164 -2.32 16.14 10.03
C GLN A 164 -2.46 17.52 9.34
N ASN A 165 -2.93 17.54 8.09
CA ASN A 165 -3.12 18.75 7.30
C ASN A 165 -4.56 18.82 6.80
N PRO A 166 -5.56 18.93 7.68
CA PRO A 166 -6.94 19.02 7.23
C PRO A 166 -7.05 20.23 6.33
N SER A 167 -7.45 20.02 5.07
CA SER A 167 -7.71 21.09 4.12
C SER A 167 -8.60 22.11 4.81
N SER A 168 -8.05 23.27 5.17
CA SER A 168 -8.82 24.34 5.77
C SER A 168 -9.80 24.80 4.69
N GLU A 169 -11.03 24.31 4.72
CA GLU A 169 -12.12 24.84 3.91
C GLU A 169 -12.26 26.33 4.26
N GLY A 170 -11.69 27.21 3.42
CA GLY A 170 -11.58 28.64 3.67
C GLY A 170 -10.16 29.20 3.81
N GLY A 171 -9.12 28.38 3.65
CA GLY A 171 -7.74 28.85 3.52
C GLY A 171 -7.56 29.75 2.29
N PRO A 172 -6.60 30.69 2.30
CA PRO A 172 -6.32 31.53 1.14
C PRO A 172 -6.08 30.65 -0.10
N GLN A 173 -6.74 31.01 -1.20
CA GLN A 173 -6.61 30.37 -2.51
C GLN A 173 -5.14 30.01 -2.79
N PRO A 174 -4.84 28.81 -3.31
CA PRO A 174 -3.46 28.39 -3.55
C PRO A 174 -2.75 29.45 -4.38
N HIS A 175 -1.77 30.11 -3.75
CA HIS A 175 -0.93 31.06 -4.46
C HIS A 175 -0.26 30.32 -5.64
N ASN A 176 -0.01 31.05 -6.73
CA ASN A 176 0.61 30.53 -7.96
C ASN A 176 1.84 29.63 -7.69
N ILE A 177 2.57 29.88 -6.61
CA ILE A 177 3.73 29.09 -6.18
C ILE A 177 3.39 27.61 -5.97
N GLY A 178 2.29 27.27 -5.26
CA GLY A 178 1.92 25.88 -5.00
C GLY A 178 1.68 25.10 -6.30
N LEU A 179 0.90 25.67 -7.20
CA LEU A 179 0.62 25.09 -8.53
C LEU A 179 1.88 24.89 -9.38
N LEU A 180 2.84 25.82 -9.27
CA LEU A 180 4.13 25.69 -9.95
C LEU A 180 4.99 24.58 -9.35
N VAL A 181 5.01 24.44 -8.03
CA VAL A 181 5.70 23.35 -7.34
C VAL A 181 5.08 22.00 -7.71
N ASP A 182 3.75 21.88 -7.69
CA ASP A 182 3.03 20.68 -8.15
C ASP A 182 3.39 20.30 -9.60
N ARG A 183 3.54 21.30 -10.48
CA ARG A 183 3.97 21.07 -11.86
C ARG A 183 5.39 20.52 -11.93
N VAL A 184 6.31 21.04 -11.11
CA VAL A 184 7.69 20.53 -11.04
C VAL A 184 7.71 19.10 -10.50
N GLU A 185 6.95 18.81 -9.44
CA GLU A 185 6.87 17.47 -8.85
C GLU A 185 6.26 16.45 -9.82
N ARG A 186 5.23 16.84 -10.60
CA ARG A 186 4.67 15.99 -11.67
C ARG A 186 5.70 15.66 -12.75
N ALA A 187 6.69 16.52 -12.99
CA ALA A 187 7.76 16.24 -13.95
C ALA A 187 8.82 15.26 -13.41
N PHE A 188 8.78 14.88 -12.13
CA PHE A 188 9.77 13.97 -11.55
C PHE A 188 9.62 12.53 -12.03
N GLU A 189 8.39 12.02 -12.13
CA GLU A 189 8.12 10.64 -12.58
C GLU A 189 8.65 10.36 -14.00
N PRO A 190 8.34 11.17 -15.03
CA PRO A 190 8.90 10.95 -16.37
C PRO A 190 10.41 11.13 -16.40
N MET A 191 10.97 12.06 -15.62
CA MET A 191 12.41 12.25 -15.53
C MET A 191 13.11 11.06 -14.88
N ASP A 192 12.55 10.46 -13.83
CA ASP A 192 13.08 9.23 -13.22
C ASP A 192 13.13 8.09 -14.24
N LEU A 193 12.08 7.95 -15.07
CA LEU A 193 12.03 6.96 -16.14
C LEU A 193 13.14 7.19 -17.17
N ASP A 194 13.33 8.43 -17.62
CA ASP A 194 14.37 8.77 -18.59
C ASP A 194 15.78 8.61 -18.01
N MET A 195 15.98 8.96 -16.74
CA MET A 195 17.21 8.71 -15.99
C MET A 195 17.56 7.21 -15.94
N ASN A 196 16.57 6.35 -15.71
CA ASN A 196 16.75 4.90 -15.74
C ASN A 196 17.10 4.41 -17.16
N ARG A 197 16.42 4.92 -18.20
CA ARG A 197 16.71 4.59 -19.60
C ARG A 197 18.14 4.98 -20.01
N VAL A 198 18.61 6.15 -19.58
CA VAL A 198 19.99 6.61 -19.80
C VAL A 198 20.99 5.66 -19.14
N ARG A 199 20.76 5.31 -17.87
CA ARG A 199 21.60 4.34 -17.14
C ARG A 199 21.67 2.99 -17.86
N ASP A 200 20.53 2.47 -18.31
CA ASP A 200 20.47 1.19 -19.01
C ASP A 200 21.18 1.25 -20.37
N ALA A 201 21.04 2.37 -21.10
CA ALA A 201 21.74 2.60 -22.36
C ALA A 201 23.27 2.65 -22.15
N CYS A 202 23.74 3.37 -21.13
CA CYS A 202 25.16 3.41 -20.76
C CYS A 202 25.69 2.02 -20.37
N THR A 203 24.89 1.25 -19.62
CA THR A 203 25.27 -0.12 -19.21
C THR A 203 25.34 -1.07 -20.40
N ARG A 204 24.39 -1.00 -21.34
CA ARG A 204 24.46 -1.75 -22.60
C ARG A 204 25.69 -1.35 -23.41
N ARG A 205 25.98 -0.06 -23.50
CA ARG A 205 27.15 0.44 -24.24
C ARG A 205 28.46 -0.03 -23.63
N ALA A 206 28.59 -0.06 -22.31
CA ALA A 206 29.75 -0.61 -21.62
C ALA A 206 29.98 -2.10 -21.98
N LYS A 207 28.89 -2.89 -22.01
CA LYS A 207 28.95 -4.30 -22.43
C LYS A 207 29.39 -4.46 -23.89
N GLU A 208 28.87 -3.64 -24.81
CA GLU A 208 29.27 -3.64 -26.23
C GLU A 208 30.75 -3.31 -26.42
N LEU A 209 31.33 -2.49 -25.55
CA LEU A 209 32.75 -2.14 -25.56
C LEU A 209 33.64 -3.22 -24.93
N GLY A 210 33.09 -4.34 -24.47
CA GLY A 210 33.84 -5.39 -23.78
C GLY A 210 34.26 -5.00 -22.36
N LEU A 211 33.58 -4.04 -21.74
CA LEU A 211 33.84 -3.54 -20.39
C LEU A 211 32.65 -3.82 -19.45
N PRO A 212 32.25 -5.09 -19.24
CA PRO A 212 31.06 -5.40 -18.43
C PRO A 212 31.21 -5.00 -16.96
N ASP A 213 32.43 -5.09 -16.41
CA ASP A 213 32.71 -4.83 -14.99
C ASP A 213 33.12 -3.39 -14.71
N VAL A 214 33.46 -2.61 -15.75
CA VAL A 214 33.92 -1.22 -15.64
C VAL A 214 33.10 -0.36 -16.59
N ASN A 215 31.99 0.17 -16.11
CA ASN A 215 31.18 1.10 -16.90
C ASN A 215 31.89 2.47 -16.95
N PRO A 216 32.42 2.92 -18.10
CA PRO A 216 33.14 4.19 -18.20
C PRO A 216 32.25 5.42 -17.93
N TYR A 217 30.93 5.25 -17.95
CA TYR A 217 29.97 6.30 -17.65
C TYR A 217 29.58 6.36 -16.17
N GLN A 218 30.08 5.46 -15.32
CA GLN A 218 29.60 5.28 -13.96
C GLN A 218 29.73 6.55 -13.10
N ASP A 219 30.84 7.27 -13.22
CA ASP A 219 31.08 8.50 -12.47
C ASP A 219 30.11 9.62 -12.88
N ALA A 220 29.89 9.78 -14.19
CA ALA A 220 28.96 10.75 -14.74
C ALA A 220 27.50 10.43 -14.35
N LEU A 221 27.11 9.16 -14.45
CA LEU A 221 25.79 8.68 -14.01
C LEU A 221 25.58 8.93 -12.51
N SER A 222 26.59 8.63 -11.68
CA SER A 222 26.55 8.87 -10.24
C SER A 222 26.51 10.37 -9.90
N GLY A 223 27.17 11.22 -10.68
CA GLY A 223 27.08 12.67 -10.59
C GLY A 223 25.67 13.18 -10.92
N LEU A 224 25.09 12.72 -12.02
CA LEU A 224 23.75 13.09 -12.46
C LEU A 224 22.68 12.63 -11.47
N GLN A 225 22.78 11.40 -10.96
CA GLN A 225 21.85 10.87 -9.96
C GLN A 225 21.91 11.66 -8.64
N ARG A 226 23.11 12.07 -8.19
CA ARG A 226 23.27 12.95 -7.01
C ARG A 226 22.64 14.32 -7.23
N ALA A 227 22.89 14.94 -8.39
CA ALA A 227 22.30 16.24 -8.73
C ALA A 227 20.77 16.17 -8.77
N TRP A 228 20.23 15.11 -9.38
CA TRP A 228 18.78 14.87 -9.44
C TRP A 228 18.16 14.66 -8.06
N SER A 229 18.79 13.83 -7.21
CA SER A 229 18.35 13.63 -5.82
C SER A 229 18.34 14.94 -5.03
N ASN A 230 19.38 15.76 -5.16
CA ASN A 230 19.43 17.07 -4.52
C ASN A 230 18.34 18.02 -5.02
N PHE A 231 18.05 18.02 -6.32
CA PHE A 231 16.96 18.81 -6.88
C PHE A 231 15.61 18.42 -6.27
N ARG A 232 15.31 17.12 -6.15
CA ARG A 232 14.10 16.62 -5.49
C ARG A 232 14.01 17.07 -4.03
N LYS A 233 15.11 16.97 -3.27
CA LYS A 233 15.16 17.45 -1.88
C LYS A 233 14.87 18.94 -1.76
N CYS A 234 15.45 19.76 -2.65
CA CYS A 234 15.20 21.20 -2.66
C CYS A 234 13.74 21.53 -2.98
N THR A 235 13.15 20.85 -3.97
CA THR A 235 11.72 21.03 -4.30
C THR A 235 10.82 20.59 -3.15
N ALA A 236 11.11 19.47 -2.49
CA ALA A 236 10.36 19.03 -1.32
C ALA A 236 10.47 20.03 -0.16
N LYS A 237 11.66 20.60 0.08
CA LYS A 237 11.83 21.69 1.07
C LYS A 237 11.02 22.94 0.70
N LEU A 238 11.00 23.30 -0.57
CA LEU A 238 10.21 24.43 -1.07
C LEU A 238 8.72 24.16 -0.83
N ARG A 239 8.23 22.96 -1.16
CA ARG A 239 6.85 22.55 -0.89
C ARG A 239 6.51 22.63 0.58
N HIS A 240 7.31 22.02 1.45
CA HIS A 240 7.09 22.06 2.89
C HIS A 240 7.09 23.49 3.44
N THR A 241 7.98 24.36 2.96
CA THR A 241 8.02 25.77 3.34
C THR A 241 6.76 26.51 2.90
N PHE A 242 6.27 26.22 1.69
CA PHE A 242 5.02 26.76 1.18
C PHE A 242 3.80 26.29 1.99
N ASP A 243 3.72 25.01 2.33
CA ASP A 243 2.61 24.49 3.14
C ASP A 243 2.62 25.14 4.53
N ARG A 244 3.80 25.35 5.12
CA ARG A 244 3.95 26.12 6.37
C ARG A 244 3.52 27.58 6.22
N ASP A 245 3.80 28.21 5.09
CA ASP A 245 3.37 29.57 4.77
C ASP A 245 1.85 29.68 4.72
N GLN A 246 1.19 28.75 4.00
CA GLN A 246 -0.27 28.69 3.91
C GLN A 246 -0.94 28.52 5.28
N ARG A 247 -0.28 27.84 6.23
CA ARG A 247 -0.74 27.68 7.61
C ARG A 247 -0.36 28.85 8.54
N GLY A 248 0.36 29.85 8.03
CA GLY A 248 0.85 30.99 8.84
C GLY A 248 1.98 30.62 9.81
N GLU A 249 2.61 29.46 9.63
CA GLU A 249 3.62 28.90 10.54
C GLU A 249 5.04 29.42 10.29
N LEU A 250 5.28 30.16 9.19
CA LEU A 250 6.60 30.72 8.92
C LEU A 250 7.03 31.75 9.96
N MET A 251 6.07 32.49 10.51
CA MET A 251 6.31 33.51 11.54
C MET A 251 6.30 32.94 12.96
N SER A 252 5.91 31.67 13.12
CA SER A 252 5.91 31.01 14.43
C SER A 252 7.35 30.73 14.87
N LYS A 253 7.79 31.41 15.94
CA LYS A 253 9.13 31.26 16.53
C LYS A 253 9.33 29.91 17.25
N SER A 254 8.29 29.07 17.31
CA SER A 254 8.29 27.81 18.06
C SER A 254 7.90 26.64 17.15
N SER A 255 8.75 26.30 16.16
CA SER A 255 8.68 24.96 15.59
C SER A 255 9.26 23.98 16.61
N ALA A 256 8.43 23.09 17.15
CA ALA A 256 8.91 22.02 18.01
C ALA A 256 9.95 21.20 17.24
N LYS A 257 11.16 21.06 17.81
CA LYS A 257 12.18 20.20 17.23
C LYS A 257 11.72 18.76 17.34
N TYR A 258 11.97 17.97 16.29
CA TYR A 258 11.68 16.55 16.29
C TYR A 258 12.95 15.76 16.58
N ASN A 259 13.13 15.28 17.81
CA ASN A 259 14.24 14.38 18.18
C ASN A 259 15.64 14.85 17.73
N GLY A 260 15.91 16.16 17.84
CA GLY A 260 17.18 16.78 17.42
C GLY A 260 17.18 17.34 15.99
N PHE A 261 16.17 17.02 15.18
CA PHE A 261 15.93 17.63 13.87
C PHE A 261 15.11 18.93 14.02
N PRO A 262 15.28 19.92 13.13
CA PRO A 262 14.49 21.15 13.18
C PRO A 262 12.98 20.90 13.00
N SER A 263 12.61 19.88 12.24
CA SER A 263 11.22 19.44 12.03
C SER A 263 11.17 17.94 11.72
N TYR A 264 9.97 17.34 11.75
CA TYR A 264 9.77 15.98 11.28
C TYR A 264 10.08 15.83 9.78
N PHE A 265 9.82 16.86 8.98
CA PHE A 265 10.16 16.86 7.57
C PHE A 265 11.67 16.81 7.33
N ASP A 266 12.48 17.54 8.12
CA ASP A 266 13.95 17.45 8.05
C ASP A 266 14.46 16.05 8.42
N PHE A 267 13.79 15.37 9.37
CA PHE A 267 14.06 13.96 9.68
C PHE A 267 13.78 13.06 8.47
N LEU A 268 12.65 13.23 7.78
CA LEU A 268 12.33 12.45 6.57
C LEU A 268 13.33 12.71 5.44
N LEU A 269 13.80 13.95 5.26
CA LEU A 269 14.85 14.24 4.30
C LEU A 269 16.19 13.57 4.65
N TYR A 270 16.54 13.51 5.92
CA TYR A 270 17.69 12.75 6.40
C TYR A 270 17.52 11.23 6.14
N MET A 271 16.30 10.72 6.26
CA MET A 271 15.97 9.34 5.94
C MET A 271 16.00 9.05 4.43
N ALA A 272 15.64 10.01 3.59
CA ALA A 272 15.66 9.88 2.13
C ALA A 272 17.06 9.59 1.56
N ASP A 273 18.12 9.96 2.28
CA ASP A 273 19.50 9.59 1.92
C ASP A 273 19.79 8.09 2.09
N ARG A 274 19.07 7.42 3.01
CA ARG A 274 19.26 6.00 3.33
C ARG A 274 18.24 5.12 2.62
N TRP A 275 17.03 5.64 2.47
CA TRP A 275 15.91 5.03 1.76
C TRP A 275 15.41 6.01 0.69
N SER A 276 15.94 5.88 -0.52
CA SER A 276 15.66 6.81 -1.64
C SER A 276 14.19 6.86 -2.06
N GLY A 277 13.39 5.86 -1.67
CA GLY A 277 11.97 5.78 -1.95
C GLY A 277 11.07 6.15 -0.77
N ILE A 278 11.58 6.73 0.32
CA ILE A 278 10.72 7.10 1.45
C ILE A 278 9.64 8.09 1.00
N PRO A 279 8.33 7.83 1.25
CA PRO A 279 7.31 8.83 0.98
C PRO A 279 7.36 9.93 2.04
N THR A 280 7.33 11.19 1.61
CA THR A 280 7.54 12.35 2.49
C THR A 280 6.30 13.22 2.72
N ASN A 281 5.22 12.92 2.01
CA ASN A 281 3.96 13.65 2.03
C ASN A 281 2.81 12.73 1.57
N GLU A 282 1.57 13.24 1.61
CA GLU A 282 0.38 12.50 1.16
C GLU A 282 0.50 12.05 -0.30
N ARG A 283 0.94 12.94 -1.20
CA ARG A 283 1.04 12.67 -2.64
C ARG A 283 1.98 11.51 -2.93
N ASP A 284 3.14 11.47 -2.29
CA ASP A 284 4.12 10.37 -2.41
C ASP A 284 3.50 9.04 -1.95
N CYS A 285 2.80 9.06 -0.81
CA CYS A 285 2.10 7.89 -0.27
C CYS A 285 0.99 7.41 -1.24
N LEU A 286 0.18 8.31 -1.79
CA LEU A 286 -0.87 7.97 -2.76
C LEU A 286 -0.28 7.43 -4.06
N ALA A 287 0.81 8.03 -4.57
CA ALA A 287 1.48 7.55 -5.78
C ALA A 287 2.02 6.13 -5.59
N LYS A 288 2.61 5.82 -4.43
CA LYS A 288 3.01 4.46 -4.07
C LYS A 288 1.81 3.52 -3.92
N ALA A 289 0.72 3.97 -3.30
CA ALA A 289 -0.49 3.17 -3.15
C ALA A 289 -1.05 2.77 -4.52
N VAL A 290 -1.14 3.71 -5.46
CA VAL A 290 -1.53 3.46 -6.85
C VAL A 290 -0.59 2.45 -7.50
N HIS A 291 0.72 2.67 -7.43
CA HIS A 291 1.71 1.76 -8.02
C HIS A 291 1.49 0.32 -7.55
N TYR A 292 1.38 0.11 -6.23
CA TYR A 292 1.22 -1.23 -5.67
C TYR A 292 -0.19 -1.81 -5.87
N PHE A 293 -1.24 -1.01 -5.92
CA PHE A 293 -2.58 -1.49 -6.30
C PHE A 293 -2.61 -1.93 -7.76
N THR A 294 -1.98 -1.18 -8.66
CA THR A 294 -1.83 -1.57 -10.07
C THR A 294 -1.01 -2.85 -10.19
N GLU A 295 0.11 -2.97 -9.46
CA GLU A 295 0.91 -4.20 -9.43
C GLU A 295 0.09 -5.40 -8.94
N ALA A 296 -0.66 -5.24 -7.85
CA ALA A 296 -1.55 -6.27 -7.32
C ALA A 296 -2.64 -6.64 -8.33
N TYR A 297 -3.26 -5.66 -8.98
CA TYR A 297 -4.28 -5.85 -10.02
C TYR A 297 -3.76 -6.67 -11.20
N MET A 298 -2.53 -6.40 -11.65
CA MET A 298 -1.93 -7.10 -12.78
C MET A 298 -1.54 -8.55 -12.45
N ARG A 299 -1.25 -8.86 -11.18
CA ARG A 299 -0.81 -10.21 -10.75
C ARG A 299 -1.94 -11.10 -10.26
N GLU A 300 -2.88 -10.53 -9.52
CA GLU A 300 -3.96 -11.26 -8.84
C GLU A 300 -5.27 -11.21 -9.64
N PHE A 301 -5.21 -11.04 -10.97
CA PHE A 301 -6.41 -11.07 -11.80
C PHE A 301 -7.02 -12.48 -11.77
N ASP A 302 -8.02 -12.64 -10.92
CA ASP A 302 -8.81 -13.85 -10.79
C ASP A 302 -10.22 -13.59 -11.32
N VAL A 303 -10.63 -14.38 -12.30
CA VAL A 303 -11.96 -14.33 -12.92
C VAL A 303 -13.05 -14.69 -11.91
N GLU A 304 -12.72 -15.42 -10.84
CA GLU A 304 -13.68 -15.78 -9.80
C GLU A 304 -13.91 -14.63 -8.79
N ALA A 305 -13.05 -13.61 -8.78
CA ALA A 305 -13.09 -12.48 -7.86
C ALA A 305 -13.41 -11.13 -8.55
N VAL A 306 -14.34 -11.13 -9.52
CA VAL A 306 -14.73 -9.93 -10.30
C VAL A 306 -15.07 -8.72 -9.42
N GLU A 307 -15.77 -8.93 -8.31
CA GLU A 307 -16.12 -7.85 -7.38
C GLU A 307 -14.87 -7.19 -6.79
N LYS A 308 -13.92 -7.98 -6.26
CA LYS A 308 -12.64 -7.47 -5.73
C LYS A 308 -11.87 -6.69 -6.80
N THR A 309 -11.88 -7.17 -8.04
CA THR A 309 -11.23 -6.54 -9.18
C THR A 309 -11.86 -5.19 -9.53
N ILE A 310 -13.19 -5.10 -9.56
CA ILE A 310 -13.92 -3.84 -9.80
C ILE A 310 -13.66 -2.86 -8.67
N THR A 311 -13.78 -3.27 -7.40
CA THR A 311 -13.54 -2.42 -6.24
C THR A 311 -12.09 -1.89 -6.21
N THR A 312 -11.12 -2.74 -6.53
CA THR A 312 -9.70 -2.34 -6.57
C THR A 312 -9.45 -1.35 -7.70
N ASN A 313 -10.03 -1.56 -8.89
CA ASN A 313 -9.87 -0.63 -10.01
C ASN A 313 -10.57 0.72 -9.75
N ALA A 314 -11.78 0.70 -9.18
CA ALA A 314 -12.48 1.91 -8.74
C ALA A 314 -11.62 2.72 -7.76
N LEU A 315 -11.00 2.04 -6.78
CA LEU A 315 -10.06 2.68 -5.87
C LEU A 315 -8.84 3.26 -6.61
N ILE A 316 -8.23 2.54 -7.57
CA ILE A 316 -7.13 3.05 -8.39
C ILE A 316 -7.53 4.34 -9.12
N VAL A 317 -8.74 4.37 -9.70
CA VAL A 317 -9.28 5.56 -10.39
C VAL A 317 -9.43 6.74 -9.42
N ASP A 318 -10.03 6.51 -8.25
CA ASP A 318 -10.19 7.55 -7.22
C ASP A 318 -8.84 8.11 -6.76
N LEU A 319 -7.84 7.24 -6.58
CA LEU A 319 -6.49 7.64 -6.21
C LEU A 319 -5.80 8.46 -7.32
N HIS A 320 -5.96 8.08 -8.60
CA HIS A 320 -5.47 8.90 -9.72
C HIS A 320 -6.15 10.26 -9.79
N MET A 321 -7.47 10.33 -9.55
CA MET A 321 -8.20 11.60 -9.49
C MET A 321 -7.66 12.50 -8.37
N ARG A 322 -7.35 11.94 -7.19
CA ARG A 322 -6.71 12.67 -6.08
C ARG A 322 -5.30 13.13 -6.38
N LEU A 323 -4.56 12.38 -7.20
CA LEU A 323 -3.24 12.79 -7.70
C LEU A 323 -3.32 13.82 -8.84
N GLU A 324 -4.53 14.22 -9.25
CA GLU A 324 -4.81 15.05 -10.43
C GLU A 324 -4.27 14.44 -11.75
N ASP A 325 -4.14 13.12 -11.80
CA ASP A 325 -3.70 12.38 -12.97
C ASP A 325 -4.93 11.84 -13.73
N TYR A 326 -5.70 12.78 -14.29
CA TYR A 326 -6.96 12.46 -14.97
C TYR A 326 -6.76 11.59 -16.23
N GLU A 327 -5.58 11.66 -16.85
CA GLU A 327 -5.25 10.83 -18.00
C GLU A 327 -5.12 9.36 -17.60
N LYS A 328 -4.34 9.06 -16.55
CA LYS A 328 -4.24 7.69 -16.03
C LYS A 328 -5.57 7.22 -15.44
N ALA A 329 -6.32 8.08 -14.75
CA ALA A 329 -7.66 7.76 -14.26
C ALA A 329 -8.59 7.30 -15.41
N LEU A 330 -8.64 8.07 -16.50
CA LEU A 330 -9.44 7.72 -17.68
C LEU A 330 -8.96 6.42 -18.33
N SER A 331 -7.64 6.23 -18.45
CA SER A 331 -7.05 5.00 -18.98
C SER A 331 -7.45 3.77 -18.16
N SER A 332 -7.43 3.86 -16.83
CA SER A 332 -7.87 2.79 -15.92
C SER A 332 -9.35 2.46 -16.08
N VAL A 333 -10.21 3.46 -16.23
CA VAL A 333 -11.65 3.26 -16.52
C VAL A 333 -11.86 2.55 -17.85
N VAL A 334 -11.15 2.98 -18.91
CA VAL A 334 -11.24 2.34 -20.23
C VAL A 334 -10.76 0.90 -20.18
N SER A 335 -9.67 0.61 -19.46
CA SER A 335 -9.17 -0.74 -19.23
C SER A 335 -10.20 -1.60 -18.49
N LEU A 336 -10.83 -1.07 -17.43
CA LEU A 336 -11.86 -1.78 -16.69
C LEU A 336 -13.06 -2.16 -17.57
N TYR A 337 -13.50 -1.24 -18.43
CA TYR A 337 -14.61 -1.49 -19.35
C TYR A 337 -14.27 -2.58 -20.37
N LYS A 338 -13.06 -2.54 -20.95
CA LYS A 338 -12.58 -3.59 -21.88
C LYS A 338 -12.55 -4.96 -21.20
N ASN A 339 -11.93 -5.05 -20.03
CA ASN A 339 -11.83 -6.30 -19.26
C ASN A 339 -13.21 -6.85 -18.87
N SER A 340 -14.15 -5.96 -18.50
CA SER A 340 -15.54 -6.34 -18.19
C SER A 340 -16.27 -6.89 -19.42
N MET A 341 -16.05 -6.30 -20.60
CA MET A 341 -16.65 -6.75 -21.85
C MET A 341 -16.10 -8.13 -22.27
N ASP A 342 -14.80 -8.34 -22.16
CA ASP A 342 -14.16 -9.62 -22.47
C ASP A 342 -14.66 -10.73 -21.54
N THR A 343 -14.75 -10.44 -20.24
CA THR A 343 -15.30 -11.37 -19.23
C THR A 343 -16.74 -11.75 -19.55
N LYS A 344 -17.58 -10.78 -19.94
CA LYS A 344 -18.95 -11.04 -20.39
C LYS A 344 -19.00 -11.97 -21.60
N MET A 345 -18.14 -11.75 -22.60
CA MET A 345 -18.08 -12.60 -23.80
C MET A 345 -17.70 -14.05 -23.45
N GLU A 346 -16.72 -14.23 -22.55
CA GLU A 346 -16.29 -15.55 -22.08
C GLU A 346 -17.39 -16.27 -21.29
N LEU A 347 -18.08 -15.59 -20.37
CA LEU A 347 -19.21 -16.16 -19.64
C LEU A 347 -20.36 -16.58 -20.59
N GLN A 348 -20.65 -15.78 -21.61
CA GLN A 348 -21.64 -16.14 -22.64
C GLN A 348 -21.22 -17.38 -23.44
N LYS A 349 -19.92 -17.53 -23.73
CA LYS A 349 -19.38 -18.72 -24.40
C LYS A 349 -19.54 -19.97 -23.52
N ARG A 350 -19.10 -19.92 -22.26
CA ARG A 350 -19.26 -21.02 -21.28
C ARG A 350 -20.72 -21.43 -21.09
N LEU A 351 -21.63 -20.46 -21.02
CA LEU A 351 -23.06 -20.74 -20.92
C LEU A 351 -23.60 -21.47 -22.16
N ARG A 352 -23.13 -21.13 -23.37
CA ARG A 352 -23.51 -21.83 -24.60
C ARG A 352 -22.96 -23.25 -24.63
N ASP A 353 -21.70 -23.44 -24.22
CA ASP A 353 -21.06 -24.75 -24.26
C ASP A 353 -21.67 -25.71 -23.22
N SER A 354 -21.92 -25.24 -21.99
CA SER A 354 -22.66 -26.02 -20.97
C SER A 354 -24.06 -26.41 -21.43
N LYS A 355 -24.77 -25.55 -22.18
CA LYS A 355 -26.08 -25.89 -22.77
C LYS A 355 -25.96 -26.95 -23.86
N LYS A 356 -24.87 -27.00 -24.63
CA LYS A 356 -24.64 -28.04 -25.65
C LYS A 356 -24.31 -29.38 -25.00
N GLU A 357 -23.47 -29.39 -23.97
CA GLU A 357 -23.10 -30.59 -23.20
C GLU A 357 -24.34 -31.25 -22.58
N LYS A 358 -25.21 -30.47 -21.92
CA LYS A 358 -26.48 -30.99 -21.37
C LYS A 358 -27.38 -31.61 -22.44
N LYS A 359 -27.47 -30.99 -23.63
CA LYS A 359 -28.25 -31.53 -24.75
C LYS A 359 -27.65 -32.82 -25.31
N MET A 360 -26.33 -32.97 -25.31
CA MET A 360 -25.66 -34.21 -25.71
C MET A 360 -25.91 -35.32 -24.69
N SER A 361 -25.74 -35.05 -23.39
CA SER A 361 -25.97 -36.06 -22.36
C SER A 361 -27.43 -36.55 -22.32
N GLU A 362 -28.40 -35.67 -22.57
CA GLU A 362 -29.82 -36.06 -22.69
C GLU A 362 -30.06 -36.97 -23.89
N LYS A 363 -29.40 -36.71 -25.04
CA LYS A 363 -29.50 -37.57 -26.22
C LYS A 363 -28.86 -38.94 -25.99
N ASP A 364 -27.70 -38.99 -25.34
CA ASP A 364 -27.00 -40.24 -25.05
C ASP A 364 -27.79 -41.12 -24.06
N LEU A 365 -28.42 -40.51 -23.04
CA LEU A 365 -29.33 -41.21 -22.12
C LEU A 365 -30.56 -41.79 -22.84
N MET A 366 -31.13 -41.08 -23.81
CA MET A 366 -32.25 -41.60 -24.61
C MET A 366 -31.83 -42.75 -25.54
N ALA A 367 -30.58 -42.77 -26.03
CA ALA A 367 -30.08 -43.82 -26.90
C ALA A 367 -29.86 -45.17 -26.18
N VAL A 368 -29.49 -45.16 -24.91
CA VAL A 368 -29.25 -46.39 -24.11
C VAL A 368 -30.57 -47.07 -23.69
N GLY A 369 -31.67 -46.32 -23.55
CA GLY A 369 -32.98 -46.86 -23.16
C GLY A 369 -33.74 -47.66 -24.24
N SER A 370 -33.26 -47.71 -25.49
CA SER A 370 -33.96 -48.36 -26.61
C SER A 370 -33.41 -49.72 -27.05
N THR A 371 -32.51 -50.36 -26.29
CA THR A 371 -31.93 -51.68 -26.65
C THR A 371 -32.37 -52.86 -25.78
N GLY A 372 -33.27 -52.66 -24.82
CA GLY A 372 -33.72 -53.71 -23.88
C GLY A 372 -35.15 -54.22 -24.12
N ASN A 373 -35.45 -54.81 -25.27
CA ASN A 373 -36.60 -55.72 -25.40
C ASN A 373 -36.42 -56.71 -26.55
N SER A 374 -35.63 -57.77 -26.31
CA SER A 374 -35.68 -59.01 -27.09
C SER A 374 -35.87 -60.19 -26.13
N SER A 375 -36.89 -60.97 -26.45
CA SER A 375 -37.63 -61.96 -25.66
C SER A 375 -36.85 -63.22 -25.27
N PRO A 376 -37.34 -64.02 -24.29
CA PRO A 376 -37.12 -65.47 -24.31
C PRO A 376 -38.26 -66.14 -25.09
N GLY A 377 -37.94 -66.60 -26.30
CA GLY A 377 -38.79 -67.45 -27.12
C GLY A 377 -38.93 -68.87 -26.53
N SER A 378 -40.17 -69.34 -26.54
CA SER A 378 -40.64 -70.66 -26.17
C SER A 378 -40.07 -71.75 -27.08
N SER A 379 -39.58 -72.86 -26.50
CA SER A 379 -39.26 -74.10 -27.23
C SER A 379 -40.52 -74.90 -27.56
N PRO A 380 -40.63 -75.52 -28.75
CA PRO A 380 -41.53 -76.64 -29.01
C PRO A 380 -40.81 -78.00 -28.79
N LEU A 381 -41.54 -78.93 -28.17
CA LEU A 381 -41.20 -80.35 -28.02
C LEU A 381 -41.36 -81.14 -29.34
N TRP A 382 -40.76 -82.35 -29.31
CA TRP A 382 -40.99 -83.58 -30.12
C TRP A 382 -40.07 -83.71 -31.37
N LYS A 383 -39.33 -84.81 -31.61
CA LYS A 383 -39.55 -86.23 -31.27
C LYS A 383 -38.23 -87.05 -31.37
N ALA A 384 -38.19 -88.15 -30.63
CA ALA A 384 -37.54 -89.40 -31.03
C ALA A 384 -38.50 -90.21 -31.92
#